data_AF-A0A975DVP3-F1
#
_entry.id   AF-A0A975DVP3-F1
#
_cell.length_a   1.000
_cell.length_b   1.000
_cell.length_c   1.000
_cell.angle_alpha   90.00
_cell.angle_beta   90.00
_cell.angle_gamma   90.00
#
_symmetry.space_group_name_H-M   'P 1'
#
loop_
_entity.id
_entity.type
_entity.pdbx_description
1 polymer ?
#
loop_
_entity_poly.entity_id
_entity_poly.type
_entity_poly.pdbx_seq_one_letter_code
_entity_poly.pdbx_strand_id
1 'polypeptide(L)'
;MPAQHVKVVIIGSGPAGYTAAIYAARAMLEPVLIEGIQPGGQLTITTDVENYPGFADVIQGPWLMDQMRAQAEHVGTRIVSDHVNALDLSRRPFRLTTDSGQVYVAETVILCTGAQARWLGLPSEETFRGGGVSACATCDGFFYRGKHVVVVGGGNTAVEEALFLTNFASRVTLVHRRDKLRSERILQDRLFANPKVSLVWHAEVAEILGEAEPPRVTGVRLRDVRTGALSELPTDGVFVAIGHAPATSLVEGQVQLKSNGYVWTEPDSTATSVPGLFAAGDVADDVFRQAVTAAGRGCMAALEVERFLAAQEVQAAAE
;
A
#
# COMPACT_ATOMS: atom_id res chain seq x y z
N MET A 1 -27.84 6.24 -16.34
CA MET A 1 -28.41 5.32 -15.33
C MET A 1 -28.93 6.16 -14.16
N PRO A 2 -29.98 5.76 -13.44
CA PRO A 2 -30.45 6.51 -12.26
C PRO A 2 -29.39 6.47 -11.15
N ALA A 3 -29.35 7.53 -10.32
CA ALA A 3 -28.49 7.58 -9.15
C ALA A 3 -28.94 6.53 -8.13
N GLN A 4 -27.99 5.81 -7.54
CA GLN A 4 -28.26 4.80 -6.51
C GLN A 4 -27.95 5.38 -5.13
N HIS A 5 -28.96 5.42 -4.26
CA HIS A 5 -28.78 5.82 -2.86
C HIS A 5 -28.33 4.63 -2.03
N VAL A 6 -27.29 4.81 -1.22
CA VAL A 6 -26.67 3.75 -0.41
C VAL A 6 -26.18 4.31 0.92
N LYS A 7 -26.19 3.50 1.98
CA LYS A 7 -25.71 3.93 3.30
C LYS A 7 -24.18 4.09 3.32
N VAL A 8 -23.46 3.15 2.72
CA VAL A 8 -22.00 3.14 2.69
C VAL A 8 -21.47 2.69 1.34
N VAL A 9 -20.50 3.45 0.81
CA VAL A 9 -19.66 3.05 -0.32
C VAL A 9 -18.23 2.85 0.14
N ILE A 10 -17.61 1.76 -0.28
CA ILE A 10 -16.22 1.44 -0.01
C ILE A 10 -15.47 1.52 -1.34
N ILE A 11 -14.45 2.37 -1.41
CA ILE A 11 -13.67 2.59 -2.63
C ILE A 11 -12.33 1.88 -2.49
N GLY A 12 -12.16 0.78 -3.21
CA GLY A 12 -10.94 -0.02 -3.20
C GLY A 12 -11.15 -1.42 -2.61
N SER A 13 -10.44 -2.38 -3.20
CA SER A 13 -10.61 -3.83 -3.00
C SER A 13 -9.37 -4.51 -2.39
N GLY A 14 -8.53 -3.76 -1.66
CA GLY A 14 -7.46 -4.36 -0.87
C GLY A 14 -7.98 -4.99 0.44
N PRO A 15 -7.08 -5.48 1.31
CA PRO A 15 -7.44 -6.04 2.62
C PRO A 15 -8.31 -5.10 3.48
N ALA A 16 -8.02 -3.80 3.44
CA ALA A 16 -8.82 -2.79 4.14
C ALA A 16 -10.26 -2.72 3.60
N GLY A 17 -10.42 -2.71 2.28
CA GLY A 17 -11.71 -2.63 1.61
C GLY A 17 -12.58 -3.85 1.88
N TYR A 18 -12.04 -5.05 1.69
CA TYR A 18 -12.79 -6.28 1.97
C TYR A 18 -13.13 -6.44 3.45
N THR A 19 -12.20 -6.11 4.36
CA THR A 19 -12.51 -6.19 5.79
C THR A 19 -13.60 -5.19 6.17
N ALA A 20 -13.55 -3.95 5.67
CA ALA A 20 -14.60 -2.96 5.89
C ALA A 20 -15.95 -3.45 5.36
N ALA A 21 -15.98 -4.05 4.17
CA ALA A 21 -17.18 -4.59 3.56
C ALA A 21 -17.79 -5.73 4.39
N ILE A 22 -16.96 -6.66 4.86
CA ILE A 22 -17.42 -7.78 5.70
C ILE A 22 -18.11 -7.27 6.97
N TYR A 23 -17.51 -6.31 7.66
CA TYR A 23 -18.06 -5.76 8.90
C TYR A 23 -19.33 -4.93 8.64
N ALA A 24 -19.32 -4.07 7.62
CA ALA A 24 -20.49 -3.26 7.27
C ALA A 24 -21.68 -4.11 6.81
N ALA A 25 -21.45 -5.18 6.04
CA ALA A 25 -22.49 -6.10 5.59
C ALA A 25 -23.13 -6.85 6.77
N ARG A 26 -22.30 -7.33 7.70
CA ARG A 26 -22.78 -7.98 8.93
C ARG A 26 -23.53 -7.04 9.88
N ALA A 27 -23.31 -5.73 9.76
CA ALA A 27 -24.06 -4.69 10.46
C ALA A 27 -25.34 -4.26 9.70
N MET A 28 -25.75 -4.99 8.66
CA MET A 28 -26.96 -4.70 7.86
C MET A 28 -26.94 -3.32 7.19
N LEU A 29 -25.75 -2.82 6.85
CA LEU A 29 -25.57 -1.54 6.14
C LEU A 29 -25.62 -1.67 4.61
N GLU A 30 -25.77 -2.89 4.09
CA GLU A 30 -25.84 -3.20 2.65
C GLU A 30 -24.73 -2.51 1.83
N PRO A 31 -23.44 -2.74 2.17
CA PRO A 31 -22.34 -1.99 1.60
C PRO A 31 -22.17 -2.26 0.10
N VAL A 32 -21.81 -1.19 -0.62
CA VAL A 32 -21.31 -1.29 -2.00
C VAL A 32 -19.80 -1.11 -1.99
N LEU A 33 -19.06 -2.12 -2.46
CA LEU A 33 -17.62 -2.02 -2.68
C LEU A 33 -17.33 -1.85 -4.16
N ILE A 34 -16.61 -0.79 -4.52
CA ILE A 34 -16.17 -0.53 -5.89
C ILE A 34 -14.70 -0.94 -6.01
N GLU A 35 -14.41 -1.94 -6.85
CA GLU A 35 -13.13 -2.66 -6.81
C GLU A 35 -11.95 -1.85 -7.34
N GLY A 36 -12.18 -0.99 -8.33
CA GLY A 36 -11.13 -0.27 -9.05
C GLY A 36 -10.44 -1.11 -10.12
N ILE A 37 -9.32 -0.57 -10.63
CA ILE A 37 -8.59 -1.11 -11.78
C ILE A 37 -7.83 -2.41 -11.45
N GLN A 38 -7.44 -2.59 -10.17
CA GLN A 38 -6.74 -3.77 -9.69
C GLN A 38 -7.54 -4.40 -8.54
N PRO A 39 -8.55 -5.24 -8.84
CA PRO A 39 -9.25 -6.04 -7.84
C PRO A 39 -8.25 -6.81 -6.95
N GLY A 40 -8.45 -6.77 -5.63
CA GLY A 40 -7.52 -7.38 -4.66
C GLY A 40 -6.32 -6.50 -4.26
N GLY A 41 -6.07 -5.40 -4.97
CA GLY A 41 -4.97 -4.49 -4.67
C GLY A 41 -3.58 -5.13 -4.81
N GLN A 42 -2.59 -4.62 -4.06
CA GLN A 42 -1.18 -4.99 -4.27
C GLN A 42 -0.82 -6.43 -3.95
N LEU A 43 -1.61 -7.13 -3.13
CA LEU A 43 -1.33 -8.53 -2.86
C LEU A 43 -1.54 -9.41 -4.09
N THR A 44 -2.21 -8.93 -5.15
CA THR A 44 -2.36 -9.71 -6.38
C THR A 44 -1.08 -9.85 -7.19
N ILE A 45 -0.03 -9.09 -6.84
CA ILE A 45 1.29 -9.18 -7.49
C ILE A 45 2.36 -9.76 -6.55
N THR A 46 1.99 -10.21 -5.35
CA THR A 46 2.91 -10.94 -4.46
C THR A 46 2.70 -12.44 -4.61
N THR A 47 3.79 -13.19 -4.74
CA THR A 47 3.74 -14.65 -4.77
C THR A 47 3.51 -15.17 -3.37
N ASP A 48 4.42 -14.91 -2.42
CA ASP A 48 4.39 -15.57 -1.12
C ASP A 48 3.95 -14.62 -0.01
N VAL A 49 3.00 -15.05 0.81
CA VAL A 49 2.55 -14.36 2.02
C VAL A 49 2.70 -15.30 3.20
N GLU A 50 3.61 -14.94 4.11
CA GLU A 50 3.93 -15.72 5.31
C GLU A 50 3.59 -14.99 6.62
N ASN A 51 3.21 -13.71 6.53
CA ASN A 51 3.06 -12.83 7.69
C ASN A 51 1.61 -12.37 7.93
N TYR A 52 0.65 -12.89 7.17
CA TYR A 52 -0.78 -12.68 7.45
C TYR A 52 -1.26 -13.78 8.42
N PRO A 53 -1.63 -13.43 9.66
CA PRO A 53 -1.95 -14.42 10.67
C PRO A 53 -3.23 -15.20 10.33
N GLY A 54 -3.24 -16.48 10.68
CA GLY A 54 -4.35 -17.42 10.39
C GLY A 54 -3.98 -18.52 9.39
N PHE A 55 -2.80 -18.43 8.77
CA PHE A 55 -2.27 -19.43 7.85
C PHE A 55 -0.94 -19.96 8.38
N ALA A 56 -0.85 -21.27 8.58
CA ALA A 56 0.37 -21.92 9.05
C ALA A 56 1.36 -22.15 7.90
N ASP A 57 0.84 -22.47 6.72
CA ASP A 57 1.60 -22.65 5.49
C ASP A 57 1.65 -21.34 4.69
N VAL A 58 2.67 -21.20 3.84
CA VAL A 58 2.80 -20.10 2.89
C VAL A 58 1.61 -20.10 1.93
N ILE A 59 0.98 -18.95 1.76
CA ILE A 59 -0.15 -18.79 0.83
C ILE A 59 0.18 -17.80 -0.27
N GLN A 60 -0.57 -17.88 -1.37
CA GLN A 60 -0.42 -16.93 -2.47
C GLN A 60 -1.21 -15.65 -2.20
N GLY A 61 -0.63 -14.50 -2.54
CA GLY A 61 -1.27 -13.19 -2.41
C GLY A 61 -2.61 -13.09 -3.16
N PRO A 62 -2.70 -13.48 -4.45
CA PRO A 62 -3.97 -13.54 -5.17
C PRO A 62 -5.01 -14.42 -4.49
N TRP A 63 -4.60 -15.61 -4.02
CA TRP A 63 -5.51 -16.53 -3.33
C TRP A 63 -6.09 -15.92 -2.06
N LEU A 64 -5.27 -15.22 -1.26
CA LEU A 64 -5.76 -14.53 -0.06
C LEU A 64 -6.82 -13.48 -0.41
N MET A 65 -6.62 -12.72 -1.49
CA MET A 65 -7.59 -11.70 -1.93
C MET A 65 -8.87 -12.32 -2.45
N ASP A 66 -8.79 -13.44 -3.17
CA ASP A 66 -9.98 -14.18 -3.60
C ASP A 66 -10.78 -14.70 -2.40
N GLN A 67 -10.12 -15.19 -1.34
CA GLN A 67 -10.79 -15.60 -0.10
C GLN A 67 -11.50 -14.42 0.57
N MET A 68 -10.84 -13.25 0.67
CA MET A 68 -11.44 -12.05 1.26
C MET A 68 -12.62 -11.53 0.43
N ARG A 69 -12.50 -11.54 -0.90
CA ARG A 69 -13.57 -11.18 -1.84
C ARG A 69 -14.78 -12.10 -1.66
N ALA A 70 -14.56 -13.41 -1.68
CA ALA A 70 -15.60 -14.42 -1.50
C ALA A 70 -16.29 -14.29 -0.14
N GLN A 71 -15.54 -13.99 0.93
CA GLN A 71 -16.11 -13.74 2.24
C GLN A 71 -17.01 -12.49 2.25
N ALA A 72 -16.58 -11.39 1.63
CA ALA A 72 -17.37 -10.17 1.52
C ALA A 72 -18.69 -10.39 0.77
N GLU A 73 -18.66 -11.11 -0.37
CA GLU A 73 -19.87 -11.48 -1.13
C GLU A 73 -20.78 -12.40 -0.30
N HIS A 74 -20.20 -13.40 0.36
CA HIS A 74 -20.95 -14.38 1.16
C HIS A 74 -21.78 -13.72 2.27
N VAL A 75 -21.25 -12.66 2.91
CA VAL A 75 -21.98 -11.92 3.95
C VAL A 75 -22.91 -10.83 3.42
N GLY A 76 -23.04 -10.68 2.10
CA GLY A 76 -24.02 -9.79 1.48
C GLY A 76 -23.47 -8.46 0.95
N THR A 77 -22.16 -8.30 0.82
CA THR A 77 -21.59 -7.11 0.17
C THR A 77 -21.93 -7.12 -1.32
N ARG A 78 -22.37 -5.98 -1.85
CA ARG A 78 -22.48 -5.79 -3.30
C ARG A 78 -21.14 -5.31 -3.86
N ILE A 79 -20.43 -6.21 -4.52
CA ILE A 79 -19.16 -5.89 -5.18
C ILE A 79 -19.44 -5.41 -6.62
N VAL A 80 -18.83 -4.29 -6.99
CA VAL A 80 -18.97 -3.66 -8.30
C VAL A 80 -17.60 -3.50 -8.94
N SER A 81 -17.39 -4.20 -10.06
CA SER A 81 -16.20 -4.05 -10.89
C SER A 81 -16.32 -2.79 -11.74
N ASP A 82 -15.91 -1.67 -11.16
CA ASP A 82 -15.90 -0.34 -11.78
C ASP A 82 -14.80 0.52 -11.13
N HIS A 83 -14.57 1.71 -11.63
CA HIS A 83 -13.60 2.66 -11.09
C HIS A 83 -14.29 3.98 -10.74
N VAL A 84 -14.04 4.51 -9.54
CA VAL A 84 -14.52 5.84 -9.13
C VAL A 84 -13.58 6.88 -9.71
N ASN A 85 -14.09 7.78 -10.56
CA ASN A 85 -13.30 8.87 -11.16
C ASN A 85 -13.55 10.23 -10.50
N ALA A 86 -14.69 10.40 -9.81
CA ALA A 86 -15.02 11.64 -9.11
C ALA A 86 -15.76 11.35 -7.81
N LEU A 87 -15.40 12.08 -6.77
CA LEU A 87 -16.00 12.07 -5.45
C LEU A 87 -16.20 13.51 -4.98
N ASP A 88 -17.46 13.92 -4.80
CA ASP A 88 -17.85 15.24 -4.29
C ASP A 88 -18.20 15.14 -2.80
N LEU A 89 -17.35 15.76 -1.98
CA LEU A 89 -17.45 15.79 -0.53
C LEU A 89 -18.04 17.11 0.02
N SER A 90 -18.47 18.02 -0.85
CA SER A 90 -18.92 19.37 -0.45
C SER A 90 -20.23 19.36 0.33
N ARG A 91 -21.03 18.29 0.21
CA ARG A 91 -22.31 18.12 0.88
C ARG A 91 -22.60 16.64 1.11
N ARG A 92 -23.41 16.34 2.13
CA ARG A 92 -23.94 15.00 2.40
C ARG A 92 -25.41 14.90 1.97
N PRO A 93 -25.87 13.71 1.51
CA PRO A 93 -25.08 12.53 1.19
C PRO A 93 -24.09 12.79 0.05
N PHE A 94 -22.91 12.16 0.13
CA PHE A 94 -21.81 12.35 -0.81
C PHE A 94 -22.16 11.80 -2.18
N ARG A 95 -21.57 12.39 -3.22
CA ARG A 95 -21.82 11.97 -4.60
C ARG A 95 -20.56 11.38 -5.22
N LEU A 96 -20.69 10.19 -5.79
CA LEU A 96 -19.63 9.50 -6.50
C LEU A 96 -20.06 9.24 -7.95
N THR A 97 -19.13 9.38 -8.88
CA THR A 97 -19.31 8.99 -10.28
C THR A 97 -18.25 7.96 -10.65
N THR A 98 -18.68 6.91 -11.34
CA THR A 98 -17.80 5.86 -11.84
C THR A 98 -17.54 5.98 -13.34
N ASP A 99 -16.55 5.25 -13.86
CA ASP A 99 -16.19 5.24 -15.28
C ASP A 99 -17.32 4.71 -16.17
N SER A 100 -18.13 3.78 -15.68
CA SER A 100 -19.34 3.33 -16.40
C SER A 100 -20.44 4.40 -16.51
N GLY A 101 -20.26 5.55 -15.84
CA GLY A 101 -21.27 6.61 -15.73
C GLY A 101 -22.33 6.32 -14.67
N GLN A 102 -22.18 5.27 -13.86
CA GLN A 102 -23.04 5.05 -12.70
C GLN A 102 -22.73 6.08 -11.63
N VAL A 103 -23.80 6.51 -10.96
CA VAL A 103 -23.76 7.51 -9.91
C VAL A 103 -24.21 6.88 -8.60
N TYR A 104 -23.44 7.08 -7.54
CA TYR A 104 -23.82 6.70 -6.18
C TYR A 104 -24.01 7.96 -5.34
N VAL A 105 -25.03 7.93 -4.48
CA VAL A 105 -25.31 8.95 -3.47
C VAL A 105 -25.23 8.25 -2.12
N ALA A 106 -24.16 8.52 -1.37
CA ALA A 106 -23.75 7.73 -0.22
C ALA A 106 -23.81 8.53 1.08
N GLU A 107 -24.45 8.00 2.12
CA GLU A 107 -24.48 8.67 3.43
C GLU A 107 -23.09 8.75 4.07
N THR A 108 -22.27 7.72 3.82
CA THR A 108 -20.87 7.60 4.25
C THR A 108 -20.01 6.98 3.16
N VAL A 109 -18.70 7.26 3.20
CA VAL A 109 -17.71 6.67 2.28
C VAL A 109 -16.52 6.17 3.10
N ILE A 110 -16.00 4.99 2.75
CA ILE A 110 -14.72 4.48 3.25
C ILE A 110 -13.72 4.44 2.09
N LEU A 111 -12.67 5.25 2.17
CA LEU A 111 -11.59 5.31 1.20
C LEU A 111 -10.52 4.26 1.54
N CYS A 112 -10.40 3.23 0.70
CA CYS A 112 -9.49 2.09 0.83
C CYS A 112 -8.61 1.94 -0.43
N THR A 113 -8.24 3.05 -1.08
CA THR A 113 -7.56 3.06 -2.39
C THR A 113 -6.07 2.67 -2.33
N GLY A 114 -5.50 2.53 -1.13
CA GLY A 114 -4.14 2.06 -0.90
C GLY A 114 -3.05 3.07 -1.29
N ALA A 115 -1.79 2.59 -1.30
CA ALA A 115 -0.64 3.37 -1.71
C ALA A 115 0.39 2.51 -2.45
N GLN A 116 0.64 2.77 -3.74
CA GLN A 116 1.52 1.94 -4.55
C GLN A 116 3.00 2.22 -4.26
N ALA A 117 3.81 1.16 -4.16
CA ALA A 117 5.26 1.31 -4.15
C ALA A 117 5.73 2.01 -5.43
N ARG A 118 6.68 2.94 -5.29
CA ARG A 118 7.32 3.59 -6.44
C ARG A 118 8.44 2.68 -6.95
N TRP A 119 8.48 2.51 -8.26
CA TRP A 119 9.45 1.69 -8.97
C TRP A 119 10.43 2.56 -9.76
N LEU A 120 11.57 1.98 -10.15
CA LEU A 120 12.57 2.67 -10.97
C LEU A 120 12.11 2.84 -12.42
N GLY A 121 11.21 1.98 -12.89
CA GLY A 121 10.68 2.00 -14.25
C GLY A 121 11.63 1.34 -15.26
N LEU A 122 12.39 0.34 -14.82
CA LEU A 122 13.34 -0.38 -15.67
C LEU A 122 12.69 -1.65 -16.26
N PRO A 123 12.89 -1.98 -17.54
CA PRO A 123 12.41 -3.25 -18.09
C PRO A 123 12.92 -4.49 -17.32
N SER A 124 14.17 -4.45 -16.85
CA SER A 124 14.75 -5.52 -16.02
C SER A 124 14.12 -5.61 -14.62
N GLU A 125 13.59 -4.52 -14.09
CA GLU A 125 12.84 -4.53 -12.83
C GLU A 125 11.51 -5.27 -12.96
N GLU A 126 10.87 -5.22 -14.12
CA GLU A 126 9.67 -6.02 -14.40
C GLU A 126 10.01 -7.50 -14.58
N THR A 127 11.09 -7.83 -15.30
CA THR A 127 11.51 -9.22 -15.55
C THR A 127 11.83 -9.97 -14.26
N PHE A 128 12.50 -9.31 -13.31
CA PHE A 128 12.98 -9.96 -12.08
C PHE A 128 12.08 -9.73 -10.85
N ARG A 129 10.88 -9.14 -11.02
CA ARG A 129 9.93 -8.93 -9.92
C ARG A 129 9.50 -10.28 -9.33
N GLY A 130 9.64 -10.44 -8.02
CA GLY A 130 9.44 -11.73 -7.32
C GLY A 130 10.60 -12.74 -7.51
N GLY A 131 11.42 -12.57 -8.55
CA GLY A 131 12.64 -13.35 -8.83
C GLY A 131 13.93 -12.74 -8.28
N GLY A 132 13.86 -11.95 -7.20
CA GLY A 132 15.01 -11.22 -6.68
C GLY A 132 14.79 -9.72 -6.53
N VAL A 133 13.75 -9.17 -7.14
CA VAL A 133 13.37 -7.76 -7.02
C VAL A 133 12.12 -7.62 -6.16
N SER A 134 12.20 -6.78 -5.13
CA SER A 134 11.14 -6.52 -4.16
C SER A 134 11.03 -5.01 -3.87
N ALA A 135 9.85 -4.57 -3.40
CA ALA A 135 9.64 -3.24 -2.83
C ALA A 135 9.25 -3.29 -1.34
N CYS A 136 9.39 -4.44 -0.69
CA CYS A 136 9.01 -4.63 0.71
C CYS A 136 10.02 -5.53 1.44
N ALA A 137 10.99 -4.93 2.13
CA ALA A 137 11.93 -5.68 2.97
C ALA A 137 11.24 -6.52 4.05
N THR A 138 10.17 -6.02 4.67
CA THR A 138 9.41 -6.75 5.71
C THR A 138 8.76 -8.03 5.18
N CYS A 139 8.38 -8.02 3.91
CA CYS A 139 7.75 -9.15 3.23
C CYS A 139 8.79 -10.20 2.86
N ASP A 140 9.86 -9.79 2.16
CA ASP A 140 10.75 -10.74 1.48
C ASP A 140 12.13 -10.90 2.13
N GLY A 141 12.49 -10.04 3.09
CA GLY A 141 13.84 -9.99 3.67
C GLY A 141 14.30 -11.30 4.30
N PHE A 142 13.36 -12.11 4.81
CA PHE A 142 13.64 -13.42 5.37
C PHE A 142 14.29 -14.39 4.36
N PHE A 143 13.90 -14.34 3.07
CA PHE A 143 14.42 -15.19 2.00
C PHE A 143 15.88 -14.90 1.61
N TYR A 144 16.44 -13.81 2.10
CA TYR A 144 17.81 -13.36 1.83
C TYR A 144 18.76 -13.60 3.00
N ARG A 145 18.42 -14.55 3.90
CA ARG A 145 19.31 -14.95 4.99
C ARG A 145 20.68 -15.38 4.47
N GLY A 146 21.74 -14.73 4.95
CA GLY A 146 23.12 -15.00 4.56
C GLY A 146 23.51 -14.49 3.16
N LYS A 147 22.59 -13.88 2.41
CA LYS A 147 22.82 -13.37 1.06
C LYS A 147 23.27 -11.90 1.05
N HIS A 148 23.75 -11.44 -0.10
CA HIS A 148 24.03 -10.01 -0.33
C HIS A 148 22.83 -9.38 -1.02
N VAL A 149 22.33 -8.27 -0.47
CA VAL A 149 21.22 -7.52 -1.05
C VAL A 149 21.58 -6.06 -1.31
N VAL A 150 20.94 -5.48 -2.32
CA VAL A 150 21.00 -4.05 -2.65
C VAL A 150 19.70 -3.38 -2.23
N VAL A 151 19.78 -2.21 -1.60
CA VAL A 151 18.64 -1.34 -1.32
C VAL A 151 18.80 -0.05 -2.13
N VAL A 152 17.78 0.33 -2.89
CA VAL A 152 17.80 1.53 -3.72
C VAL A 152 16.95 2.61 -3.06
N GLY A 153 17.55 3.74 -2.71
CA GLY A 153 16.83 4.86 -2.12
C GLY A 153 17.68 5.72 -1.20
N GLY A 154 17.05 6.65 -0.48
CA GLY A 154 17.78 7.47 0.49
C GLY A 154 16.93 8.41 1.34
N GLY A 155 15.64 8.10 1.50
CA GLY A 155 14.79 8.67 2.55
C GLY A 155 14.71 7.73 3.75
N ASN A 156 13.82 8.02 4.71
CA ASN A 156 13.59 7.16 5.88
C ASN A 156 13.32 5.70 5.48
N THR A 157 12.42 5.46 4.51
CA THR A 157 12.08 4.12 4.01
C THR A 157 13.32 3.29 3.63
N ALA A 158 14.21 3.84 2.81
CA ALA A 158 15.41 3.12 2.38
C ALA A 158 16.35 2.79 3.54
N VAL A 159 16.46 3.69 4.52
CA VAL A 159 17.35 3.49 5.68
C VAL A 159 16.75 2.47 6.65
N GLU A 160 15.45 2.55 6.92
CA GLU A 160 14.73 1.58 7.74
C GLU A 160 14.78 0.18 7.13
N GLU A 161 14.51 0.05 5.83
CA GLU A 161 14.57 -1.23 5.12
C GLU A 161 15.99 -1.80 5.08
N ALA A 162 17.00 -0.97 4.80
CA ALA A 162 18.39 -1.42 4.85
C ALA A 162 18.79 -1.93 6.23
N LEU A 163 18.42 -1.22 7.29
CA LEU A 163 18.65 -1.64 8.67
C LEU A 163 17.92 -2.94 9.00
N PHE A 164 16.65 -3.06 8.58
CA PHE A 164 15.86 -4.29 8.78
C PHE A 164 16.49 -5.50 8.08
N LEU A 165 16.94 -5.34 6.84
CA LEU A 165 17.58 -6.41 6.06
C LEU A 165 18.89 -6.89 6.69
N THR A 166 19.59 -6.06 7.48
CA THR A 166 20.81 -6.50 8.17
C THR A 166 20.58 -7.62 9.21
N ASN A 167 19.33 -7.83 9.64
CA ASN A 167 18.96 -8.94 10.51
C ASN A 167 19.03 -10.31 9.80
N PHE A 168 18.92 -10.32 8.46
CA PHE A 168 18.89 -11.54 7.65
C PHE A 168 20.11 -11.64 6.74
N ALA A 169 20.38 -10.61 5.95
CA ALA A 169 21.44 -10.56 4.97
C ALA A 169 22.84 -10.61 5.63
N SER A 170 23.81 -11.17 4.91
CA SER A 170 25.22 -11.10 5.30
C SER A 170 25.80 -9.73 5.00
N ARG A 171 25.32 -9.09 3.93
CA ARG A 171 25.72 -7.74 3.50
C ARG A 171 24.53 -7.00 2.88
N VAL A 172 24.44 -5.71 3.15
CA VAL A 172 23.46 -4.79 2.55
C VAL A 172 24.22 -3.65 1.87
N THR A 173 23.96 -3.40 0.59
CA THR A 173 24.50 -2.23 -0.11
C THR A 173 23.38 -1.23 -0.38
N LEU A 174 23.44 -0.05 0.22
CA LEU A 174 22.50 1.03 -0.06
C LEU A 174 23.02 1.91 -1.20
N VAL A 175 22.29 1.94 -2.31
CA VAL A 175 22.59 2.72 -3.51
C VAL A 175 21.77 4.00 -3.49
N HIS A 176 22.45 5.15 -3.53
CA HIS A 176 21.81 6.45 -3.55
C HIS A 176 22.41 7.39 -4.60
N ARG A 177 21.54 8.06 -5.36
CA ARG A 177 21.93 8.99 -6.44
C ARG A 177 22.56 10.30 -5.99
N ARG A 178 22.49 10.66 -4.70
CA ARG A 178 23.07 11.90 -4.15
C ARG A 178 24.27 11.58 -3.26
N ASP A 179 24.85 12.62 -2.69
CA ASP A 179 25.92 12.59 -1.67
C ASP A 179 25.41 12.54 -0.23
N LYS A 180 24.09 12.69 -0.02
CA LYS A 180 23.47 12.74 1.31
C LYS A 180 22.12 12.06 1.34
N LEU A 181 21.79 11.47 2.48
CA LEU A 181 20.45 10.93 2.77
C LEU A 181 19.52 12.06 3.22
N ARG A 182 18.22 11.88 2.94
CA ARG A 182 17.13 12.73 3.45
C ARG A 182 16.48 12.15 4.71
N SER A 183 16.99 11.04 5.22
CA SER A 183 16.45 10.40 6.41
C SER A 183 16.80 11.17 7.69
N GLU A 184 16.13 10.82 8.78
CA GLU A 184 16.43 11.36 10.11
C GLU A 184 17.86 11.02 10.54
N ARG A 185 18.50 11.97 11.24
CA ARG A 185 19.92 11.87 11.63
C ARG A 185 20.20 10.61 12.45
N ILE A 186 19.32 10.26 13.39
CA ILE A 186 19.46 9.07 14.23
C ILE A 186 19.47 7.77 13.40
N LEU A 187 18.68 7.71 12.32
CA LEU A 187 18.66 6.56 11.42
C LEU A 187 19.94 6.51 10.57
N GLN A 188 20.44 7.66 10.12
CA GLN A 188 21.73 7.73 9.41
C GLN A 188 22.88 7.24 10.28
N ASP A 189 22.95 7.70 11.53
CA ASP A 189 23.99 7.31 12.48
C ASP A 189 23.98 5.78 12.71
N ARG A 190 22.79 5.19 12.89
CA ARG A 190 22.63 3.73 13.01
C ARG A 190 23.04 2.98 11.74
N LEU A 191 22.69 3.51 10.57
CA LEU A 191 23.05 2.92 9.28
C LEU A 191 24.56 2.91 9.07
N PHE A 192 25.22 4.04 9.33
CA PHE A 192 26.66 4.22 9.15
C PHE A 192 27.48 3.40 10.15
N ALA A 193 26.96 3.16 11.35
CA ALA A 193 27.59 2.33 12.37
C ALA A 193 27.44 0.82 12.10
N ASN A 194 26.56 0.39 11.19
CA ASN A 194 26.29 -1.03 10.96
C ASN A 194 27.35 -1.66 10.05
N PRO A 195 28.14 -2.64 10.52
CA PRO A 195 29.26 -3.20 9.75
C PRO A 195 28.82 -4.03 8.54
N LYS A 196 27.54 -4.43 8.47
CA LYS A 196 26.99 -5.15 7.30
C LYS A 196 26.57 -4.20 6.18
N VAL A 197 26.53 -2.90 6.43
CA VAL A 197 26.06 -1.91 5.46
C VAL A 197 27.23 -1.26 4.73
N SER A 198 27.14 -1.21 3.41
CA SER A 198 28.00 -0.38 2.56
C SER A 198 27.16 0.58 1.73
N LEU A 199 27.70 1.75 1.41
CA LEU A 199 27.01 2.80 0.65
C LEU A 199 27.65 2.98 -0.71
N VAL A 200 26.82 3.10 -1.74
CA VAL A 200 27.24 3.57 -3.07
C VAL A 200 26.53 4.88 -3.35
N TRP A 201 27.28 5.97 -3.23
CA TRP A 201 26.79 7.33 -3.50
C TRP A 201 26.90 7.68 -4.98
N HIS A 202 26.17 8.73 -5.38
CA HIS A 202 26.15 9.22 -6.75
C HIS A 202 25.83 8.13 -7.79
N ALA A 203 25.08 7.11 -7.40
CA ALA A 203 24.79 5.99 -8.27
C ALA A 203 23.29 5.76 -8.40
N GLU A 204 22.87 5.37 -9.59
CA GLU A 204 21.55 4.82 -9.88
C GLU A 204 21.68 3.43 -10.48
N VAL A 205 20.67 2.59 -10.29
CA VAL A 205 20.60 1.29 -10.96
C VAL A 205 20.20 1.56 -12.41
N ALA A 206 21.08 1.25 -13.34
CA ALA A 206 20.81 1.34 -14.77
C ALA A 206 20.15 0.07 -15.30
N GLU A 207 20.47 -1.08 -14.70
CA GLU A 207 19.94 -2.39 -15.09
C GLU A 207 20.05 -3.39 -13.94
N ILE A 208 19.07 -4.27 -13.81
CA ILE A 208 19.12 -5.43 -12.92
C ILE A 208 19.55 -6.64 -13.76
N LEU A 209 20.56 -7.37 -13.28
CA LEU A 209 21.20 -8.48 -14.00
C LEU A 209 20.74 -9.81 -13.40
N GLY A 210 20.51 -10.82 -14.23
CA GLY A 210 19.96 -12.10 -13.77
C GLY A 210 19.71 -13.12 -14.87
N GLU A 211 19.25 -14.30 -14.46
CA GLU A 211 18.76 -15.38 -15.32
C GLU A 211 17.24 -15.24 -15.46
N ALA A 212 16.70 -15.16 -16.68
CA ALA A 212 15.28 -14.84 -16.88
C ALA A 212 14.32 -16.01 -16.66
N GLU A 213 14.79 -17.27 -16.71
CA GLU A 213 13.93 -18.47 -16.63
C GLU A 213 14.58 -19.58 -15.79
N PRO A 214 14.13 -19.81 -14.53
CA PRO A 214 13.24 -18.94 -13.77
C PRO A 214 13.91 -17.59 -13.43
N PRO A 215 13.14 -16.49 -13.30
CA PRO A 215 13.68 -15.19 -12.94
C PRO A 215 14.51 -15.25 -11.65
N ARG A 216 15.80 -14.89 -11.75
CA ARG A 216 16.74 -14.87 -10.64
C ARG A 216 17.76 -13.76 -10.78
N VAL A 217 17.77 -12.81 -9.84
CA VAL A 217 18.79 -11.75 -9.76
C VAL A 217 20.17 -12.33 -9.44
N THR A 218 21.19 -11.79 -10.12
CA THR A 218 22.63 -12.11 -9.88
C THR A 218 23.49 -10.86 -9.70
N GLY A 219 22.96 -9.67 -10.04
CA GLY A 219 23.70 -8.43 -9.92
C GLY A 219 22.89 -7.20 -10.28
N VAL A 220 23.51 -6.03 -10.13
CA VAL A 220 23.02 -4.77 -10.66
C VAL A 220 24.12 -4.05 -11.42
N ARG A 221 23.76 -3.41 -12.52
CA ARG A 221 24.61 -2.44 -13.20
C ARG A 221 24.29 -1.05 -12.66
N LEU A 222 25.29 -0.43 -12.05
CA LEU A 222 25.21 0.92 -11.49
C LEU A 222 25.78 1.93 -12.46
N ARG A 223 25.17 3.10 -12.55
CA ARG A 223 25.66 4.27 -13.29
C ARG A 223 26.00 5.39 -12.32
N ASP A 224 27.23 5.88 -12.36
CA ASP A 224 27.59 7.11 -11.64
C ASP A 224 26.89 8.30 -12.33
N VAL A 225 26.03 9.01 -11.61
CA VAL A 225 25.20 10.10 -12.16
C VAL A 225 26.00 11.36 -12.48
N ARG A 226 27.27 11.46 -12.05
CA ARG A 226 28.16 12.59 -12.35
C ARG A 226 28.98 12.34 -13.61
N THR A 227 29.42 11.11 -13.83
CA THR A 227 30.36 10.76 -14.90
C THR A 227 29.73 9.92 -16.02
N GLY A 228 28.60 9.26 -15.74
CA GLY A 228 27.99 8.27 -16.62
C GLY A 228 28.71 6.92 -16.64
N ALA A 229 29.78 6.75 -15.85
CA ALA A 229 30.53 5.49 -15.80
C ALA A 229 29.66 4.35 -15.28
N LEU A 230 29.77 3.19 -15.93
CA LEU A 230 29.06 1.97 -15.55
C LEU A 230 29.95 1.07 -14.71
N SER A 231 29.36 0.42 -13.72
CA SER A 231 30.01 -0.61 -12.90
C SER A 231 28.99 -1.69 -12.56
N GLU A 232 29.47 -2.90 -12.25
CA GLU A 232 28.61 -4.01 -11.86
C GLU A 232 28.86 -4.37 -10.40
N LEU A 233 27.77 -4.68 -9.71
CA LEU A 233 27.77 -5.11 -8.33
C LEU A 233 27.01 -6.45 -8.24
N PRO A 234 27.68 -7.56 -7.95
CA PRO A 234 27.01 -8.82 -7.64
C PRO A 234 26.08 -8.65 -6.45
N THR A 235 24.86 -9.20 -6.54
CA THR A 235 23.86 -9.20 -5.46
C THR A 235 22.87 -10.32 -5.72
N ASP A 236 22.30 -10.88 -4.66
CA ASP A 236 21.27 -11.91 -4.77
C ASP A 236 19.86 -11.32 -4.81
N GLY A 237 19.70 -10.06 -4.37
CA GLY A 237 18.41 -9.38 -4.34
C GLY A 237 18.52 -7.86 -4.42
N VAL A 238 17.45 -7.22 -4.89
CA VAL A 238 17.30 -5.77 -5.04
C VAL A 238 15.99 -5.32 -4.41
N PHE A 239 16.08 -4.44 -3.43
CA PHE A 239 14.96 -3.84 -2.71
C PHE A 239 14.80 -2.38 -3.12
N VAL A 240 13.69 -2.05 -3.77
CA VAL A 240 13.40 -0.71 -4.29
C VAL A 240 12.63 0.08 -3.22
N ALA A 241 13.35 0.90 -2.46
CA ALA A 241 12.85 1.62 -1.28
C ALA A 241 12.79 3.15 -1.53
N ILE A 242 12.23 3.56 -2.67
CA ILE A 242 12.13 4.97 -3.10
C ILE A 242 10.81 5.65 -2.68
N GLY A 243 10.07 5.01 -1.77
CA GLY A 243 8.81 5.50 -1.20
C GLY A 243 7.58 4.96 -1.91
N HIS A 244 6.42 5.39 -1.43
CA HIS A 244 5.11 4.97 -1.94
C HIS A 244 4.31 6.20 -2.40
N ALA A 245 3.36 5.99 -3.30
CA ALA A 245 2.41 6.99 -3.78
C ALA A 245 1.01 6.61 -3.27
N PRO A 246 0.47 7.30 -2.25
CA PRO A 246 -0.90 7.07 -1.80
C PRO A 246 -1.90 7.51 -2.89
N ALA A 247 -2.95 6.71 -3.11
CA ALA A 247 -3.94 6.95 -4.15
C ALA A 247 -5.00 7.96 -3.67
N THR A 248 -4.60 9.22 -3.50
CA THR A 248 -5.41 10.30 -2.92
C THR A 248 -5.97 11.30 -3.92
N SER A 249 -5.76 11.10 -5.22
CA SER A 249 -6.24 12.01 -6.27
C SER A 249 -7.74 12.30 -6.21
N LEU A 250 -8.56 11.34 -5.77
CA LEU A 250 -10.01 11.51 -5.61
C LEU A 250 -10.41 12.53 -4.53
N VAL A 251 -9.54 12.78 -3.56
CA VAL A 251 -9.84 13.60 -2.37
C VAL A 251 -8.89 14.79 -2.20
N GLU A 252 -7.96 14.98 -3.13
CA GLU A 252 -7.01 16.08 -3.10
C GLU A 252 -7.75 17.43 -3.09
N GLY A 253 -7.35 18.31 -2.17
CA GLY A 253 -8.00 19.61 -1.95
C GLY A 253 -9.36 19.55 -1.23
N GLN A 254 -9.92 18.37 -0.97
CA GLN A 254 -11.20 18.19 -0.27
C GLN A 254 -11.03 17.73 1.18
N VAL A 255 -9.94 17.01 1.47
CA VAL A 255 -9.63 16.47 2.80
C VAL A 255 -8.23 16.89 3.25
N GLN A 256 -7.99 16.87 4.56
CA GLN A 256 -6.67 17.08 5.11
C GLN A 256 -5.73 15.92 4.70
N LEU A 257 -4.64 16.27 4.03
CA LEU A 257 -3.55 15.35 3.72
C LEU A 257 -2.35 15.64 4.62
N LYS A 258 -1.61 14.59 4.97
CA LYS A 258 -0.27 14.71 5.55
C LYS A 258 0.68 15.32 4.52
N SER A 259 1.82 15.83 4.98
CA SER A 259 2.82 16.49 4.10
C SER A 259 3.41 15.57 3.01
N ASN A 260 3.30 14.25 3.19
CA ASN A 260 3.73 13.22 2.23
C ASN A 260 2.59 12.72 1.31
N GLY A 261 1.41 13.35 1.36
CA GLY A 261 0.27 13.08 0.48
C GLY A 261 -0.71 12.01 0.95
N TYR A 262 -0.46 11.37 2.10
CA TYR A 262 -1.37 10.39 2.70
C TYR A 262 -2.56 11.09 3.34
N VAL A 263 -3.71 10.43 3.38
CA VAL A 263 -4.89 10.97 4.07
C VAL A 263 -4.61 11.04 5.57
N TRP A 264 -4.87 12.20 6.17
CA TRP A 264 -4.80 12.34 7.61
C TRP A 264 -6.05 11.72 8.25
N THR A 265 -5.86 11.03 9.36
CA THR A 265 -6.94 10.49 10.20
C THR A 265 -6.70 10.88 11.65
N GLU A 266 -7.77 10.96 12.42
CA GLU A 266 -7.67 11.12 13.88
C GLU A 266 -6.84 9.98 14.52
N PRO A 267 -6.12 10.24 15.62
CA PRO A 267 -5.40 9.21 16.37
C PRO A 267 -6.34 8.08 16.81
N ASP A 268 -5.87 6.84 16.71
CA ASP A 268 -6.63 5.62 17.04
C ASP A 268 -7.99 5.51 16.32
N SER A 269 -8.12 6.15 15.16
CA SER A 269 -9.35 6.24 14.36
C SER A 269 -9.07 6.14 12.85
N THR A 270 -10.14 6.02 12.07
CA THR A 270 -10.13 6.15 10.60
C THR A 270 -10.88 7.38 10.11
N ALA A 271 -11.47 8.17 11.02
CA ALA A 271 -12.16 9.41 10.70
C ALA A 271 -11.19 10.41 10.05
N THR A 272 -11.61 11.00 8.93
CA THR A 272 -10.86 12.05 8.23
C THR A 272 -11.28 13.44 8.72
N SER A 273 -10.73 14.50 8.13
CA SER A 273 -11.19 15.88 8.39
C SER A 273 -12.61 16.18 7.90
N VAL A 274 -13.25 15.26 7.15
CA VAL A 274 -14.62 15.40 6.64
C VAL A 274 -15.53 14.39 7.33
N PRO A 275 -16.53 14.82 8.14
CA PRO A 275 -17.45 13.93 8.82
C PRO A 275 -18.21 13.00 7.84
N GLY A 276 -18.23 11.70 8.13
CA GLY A 276 -18.85 10.69 7.28
C GLY A 276 -17.92 10.12 6.20
N LEU A 277 -16.71 10.69 6.02
CA LEU A 277 -15.64 10.09 5.23
C LEU A 277 -14.59 9.48 6.16
N PHE A 278 -14.30 8.20 5.92
CA PHE A 278 -13.30 7.42 6.64
C PHE A 278 -12.21 6.97 5.67
N ALA A 279 -10.99 6.75 6.16
CA ALA A 279 -9.86 6.27 5.35
C ALA A 279 -9.14 5.12 6.05
N ALA A 280 -8.96 4.01 5.35
CA ALA A 280 -8.40 2.78 5.91
C ALA A 280 -7.34 2.14 5.00
N GLY A 281 -6.38 1.47 5.65
CA GLY A 281 -5.21 0.89 5.00
C GLY A 281 -4.19 1.92 4.56
N ASP A 282 -3.39 1.53 3.58
CA ASP A 282 -2.18 2.25 3.17
C ASP A 282 -2.45 3.65 2.62
N VAL A 283 -3.68 4.01 2.24
CA VAL A 283 -4.00 5.39 1.84
C VAL A 283 -3.80 6.40 2.99
N ALA A 284 -3.90 5.93 4.23
CA ALA A 284 -3.75 6.73 5.46
C ALA A 284 -2.64 6.22 6.40
N ASP A 285 -2.07 5.03 6.14
CA ASP A 285 -0.98 4.43 6.90
C ASP A 285 0.36 4.54 6.15
N ASP A 286 1.18 5.50 6.56
CA ASP A 286 2.53 5.72 6.06
C ASP A 286 3.62 5.09 6.95
N VAL A 287 3.22 4.31 7.95
CA VAL A 287 4.11 3.74 8.98
C VAL A 287 4.25 2.23 8.79
N PHE A 288 3.14 1.48 8.82
CA PHE A 288 3.21 0.01 8.88
C PHE A 288 3.10 -0.64 7.50
N ARG A 289 2.11 -0.24 6.68
CA ARG A 289 1.91 -0.74 5.31
C ARG A 289 1.91 -2.27 5.22
N GLN A 290 1.13 -2.95 6.05
CA GLN A 290 1.01 -4.40 6.04
C GLN A 290 -0.44 -4.80 5.80
N ALA A 291 -0.64 -5.96 5.16
CA ALA A 291 -1.98 -6.49 4.88
C ALA A 291 -2.84 -6.63 6.14
N VAL A 292 -2.24 -7.07 7.25
CA VAL A 292 -2.93 -7.24 8.54
C VAL A 292 -3.28 -5.91 9.20
N THR A 293 -2.41 -4.89 9.12
CA THR A 293 -2.73 -3.55 9.66
C THR A 293 -3.81 -2.89 8.81
N ALA A 294 -3.74 -3.04 7.48
CA ALA A 294 -4.77 -2.56 6.57
C ALA A 294 -6.13 -3.22 6.83
N ALA A 295 -6.17 -4.54 7.01
CA ALA A 295 -7.38 -5.25 7.40
C ALA A 295 -7.95 -4.74 8.74
N GLY A 296 -7.09 -4.60 9.76
CA GLY A 296 -7.48 -4.05 11.06
C GLY A 296 -8.10 -2.65 10.95
N ARG A 297 -7.49 -1.75 10.16
CA ARG A 297 -8.06 -0.41 9.90
C ARG A 297 -9.36 -0.47 9.10
N GLY A 298 -9.51 -1.43 8.19
CA GLY A 298 -10.78 -1.68 7.49
C GLY A 298 -11.92 -2.01 8.45
N CYS A 299 -11.64 -2.87 9.44
CA CYS A 299 -12.58 -3.18 10.53
C CYS A 299 -12.94 -1.91 11.33
N MET A 300 -11.94 -1.13 11.75
CA MET A 300 -12.17 0.14 12.46
C MET A 300 -13.11 1.08 11.68
N ALA A 301 -12.86 1.27 10.39
CA ALA A 301 -13.68 2.15 9.56
C ALA A 301 -15.14 1.70 9.45
N ALA A 302 -15.39 0.41 9.28
CA ALA A 302 -16.77 -0.09 9.22
C ALA A 302 -17.53 0.10 10.55
N LEU A 303 -16.85 -0.09 11.68
CA LEU A 303 -17.43 0.13 13.01
C LEU A 303 -17.68 1.63 13.29
N GLU A 304 -16.79 2.51 12.82
CA GLU A 304 -16.99 3.96 12.95
C GLU A 304 -18.10 4.48 12.03
N VAL A 305 -18.25 3.92 10.82
CA VAL A 305 -19.39 4.20 9.94
C VAL A 305 -20.71 3.81 10.61
N GLU A 306 -20.79 2.61 11.19
CA GLU A 306 -22.01 2.14 11.88
C GLU A 306 -22.41 3.10 13.01
N ARG A 307 -21.46 3.46 13.88
CA ARG A 307 -21.70 4.42 14.97
C ARG A 307 -22.10 5.80 14.47
N PHE A 308 -21.46 6.27 13.40
CA PHE A 308 -21.74 7.58 12.82
C PHE A 308 -23.17 7.64 12.25
N LEU A 309 -23.60 6.60 11.52
CA LEU A 309 -24.96 6.50 10.99
C LEU A 309 -25.99 6.39 12.11
N ALA A 310 -25.74 5.57 13.14
CA ALA A 310 -26.64 5.44 14.28
C ALA A 310 -26.82 6.77 15.04
N ALA A 311 -25.74 7.54 15.21
CA ALA A 311 -25.83 8.86 15.85
C ALA A 311 -26.66 9.86 15.03
N GLN A 312 -26.59 9.80 13.70
CA GLN A 312 -27.39 10.64 12.81
C GLN A 312 -28.89 10.29 12.87
N GLU A 313 -29.22 9.00 12.96
CA GLU A 313 -30.62 8.54 13.13
C GLU A 313 -31.22 9.04 14.44
N VAL A 314 -30.46 8.99 15.55
CA VAL A 314 -30.90 9.53 16.85
C VAL A 314 -31.10 11.04 16.80
N GLN A 315 -30.20 11.78 16.16
CA GLN A 315 -30.33 13.23 16.03
C GLN A 315 -31.56 13.60 15.18
N ALA A 316 -31.77 12.93 14.04
CA ALA A 316 -32.91 13.18 13.17
C ALA A 316 -34.26 12.83 13.85
N ALA A 317 -34.27 11.87 14.79
CA ALA A 317 -35.46 11.53 15.56
C ALA A 317 -35.75 12.49 16.72
N ALA A 318 -34.76 13.32 17.11
CA ALA A 318 -34.88 14.30 18.18
C ALA A 318 -35.26 15.72 17.68
N GLU A 319 -35.14 15.97 16.38
CA GLU A 319 -35.56 17.19 15.68
C GLU A 319 -37.02 17.08 15.17
#